data_AF-A0A954KA83-F1
#
_entry.id   AF-A0A954KA83-F1
#
_cell.length_a   1.000
_cell.length_b   1.000
_cell.length_c   1.000
_cell.angle_alpha   90.00
_cell.angle_beta   90.00
_cell.angle_gamma   90.00
#
_symmetry.space_group_name_H-M   'P 1'
#
loop_
_entity.id
_entity.type
_entity.pdbx_description
1 polymer ?
#
loop_
_entity_poly.entity_id
_entity_poly.type
_entity_poly.pdbx_seq_one_letter_code
_entity_poly.pdbx_strand_id
1 'polypeptide(L)'
;IIEAGPEIKFAVSKGHSTPETEQPLEHGISFQMRIPYPDPDLVDIRLNGHLLKKSATDGYLAWYADGFTHVQINVPPEKSKSSDLYLITCLYNPKQTRTYGWKPPQSVMERLKDTE
;
A
#
# COMPACT_ATOMS: atom_id res chain seq x y z
N ILE A 1 -0.56 2.75 24.44
CA ILE A 1 0.08 3.59 23.41
C ILE A 1 0.45 2.64 22.28
N ILE A 2 -0.20 2.76 21.11
CA ILE A 2 0.12 1.95 19.93
C ILE A 2 1.24 2.70 19.21
N GLU A 3 2.48 2.27 19.35
CA GLU A 3 3.68 2.98 18.87
C GLU A 3 3.93 2.82 17.36
N ALA A 4 3.15 1.99 16.67
CA ALA A 4 3.21 1.83 15.22
C ALA A 4 1.81 1.47 14.69
N GLY A 5 0.94 2.48 14.54
CA GLY A 5 -0.34 2.33 13.86
C GLY A 5 -0.18 2.61 12.36
N PRO A 6 -0.93 1.93 11.46
CA PRO A 6 -0.87 2.21 10.03
C PRO A 6 -1.20 3.69 9.78
N GLU A 7 -0.47 4.34 8.87
CA GLU A 7 -0.92 5.63 8.33
C GLU A 7 -2.25 5.39 7.61
N ILE A 8 -3.35 5.71 8.29
CA ILE A 8 -4.69 5.59 7.72
C ILE A 8 -4.88 6.75 6.74
N LYS A 9 -4.61 6.51 5.46
CA LYS A 9 -4.93 7.43 4.36
C LYS A 9 -6.26 7.01 3.75
N PHE A 10 -7.37 7.48 4.31
CA PHE A 10 -8.70 7.31 3.70
C PHE A 10 -8.92 8.40 2.65
N ALA A 11 -8.99 8.00 1.38
CA ALA A 11 -9.53 8.83 0.31
C ALA A 11 -10.95 8.36 0.02
N VAL A 12 -11.95 9.17 0.39
CA VAL A 12 -13.36 8.89 0.09
C VAL A 12 -13.79 9.84 -1.02
N SER A 13 -14.12 9.29 -2.18
CA SER A 13 -14.70 10.04 -3.29
C SER A 13 -16.22 9.85 -3.30
N LYS A 14 -16.93 10.84 -3.84
CA LYS A 14 -18.39 10.76 -4.03
C LYS A 14 -18.65 9.67 -5.07
N GLY A 15 -19.31 8.58 -4.64
CA GLY A 15 -19.73 7.52 -5.55
C GLY A 15 -20.65 8.07 -6.63
N HIS A 16 -20.40 7.71 -7.88
CA HIS A 16 -21.38 7.91 -8.95
C HIS A 16 -22.36 6.74 -8.86
N SER A 17 -23.66 7.03 -8.94
CA SER A 17 -24.68 5.99 -9.04
C SER A 17 -24.44 5.17 -10.30
N THR A 18 -24.10 3.90 -10.13
CA THR A 18 -23.99 2.91 -11.20
C THR A 18 -25.37 2.67 -11.84
N PRO A 19 -25.43 2.27 -13.13
CA PRO A 19 -26.68 1.79 -13.75
C PRO A 19 -27.25 0.58 -12.99
N GLU A 20 -28.54 0.28 -13.16
CA GLU A 20 -29.33 -0.68 -12.35
C GLU A 20 -28.74 -2.11 -12.20
N THR A 21 -27.73 -2.48 -12.99
CA THR A 21 -27.02 -3.76 -12.89
C THR A 21 -25.51 -3.57 -13.04
N GLU A 22 -24.76 -3.85 -11.96
CA GLU A 22 -23.30 -4.00 -12.01
C GLU A 22 -22.94 -5.30 -12.74
N GLN A 23 -22.02 -5.22 -13.70
CA GLN A 23 -21.53 -6.40 -14.42
C GLN A 23 -20.25 -6.95 -13.77
N PRO A 24 -20.09 -8.29 -13.69
CA PRO A 24 -18.88 -8.89 -13.12
C PRO A 24 -17.61 -8.51 -13.88
N LEU A 25 -16.47 -8.48 -13.17
CA LEU A 25 -15.16 -8.28 -13.77
C LEU A 25 -14.71 -9.53 -14.55
N GLU A 26 -14.92 -9.54 -15.87
CA GLU A 26 -14.70 -10.72 -16.71
C GLU A 26 -13.24 -11.01 -17.09
N HIS A 27 -12.36 -10.03 -16.98
CA HIS A 27 -10.99 -10.10 -17.51
C HIS A 27 -9.90 -10.11 -16.43
N GLY A 28 -10.30 -10.34 -15.18
CA GLY A 28 -9.40 -10.20 -14.04
C GLY A 28 -9.21 -8.73 -13.66
N ILE A 29 -8.46 -8.51 -12.60
CA ILE A 29 -8.11 -7.18 -12.12
C ILE A 29 -6.72 -7.22 -11.51
N SER A 30 -6.00 -6.10 -11.61
CA SER A 30 -4.72 -5.93 -10.94
C SER A 30 -4.73 -4.68 -10.08
N PHE A 31 -4.06 -4.77 -8.94
CA PHE A 31 -3.90 -3.67 -8.00
C PHE A 31 -2.41 -3.39 -7.85
N GLN A 32 -2.01 -2.14 -7.96
CA GLN A 32 -0.62 -1.74 -7.80
C GLN A 32 -0.46 -0.79 -6.63
N MET A 33 0.40 -1.18 -5.69
CA MET A 33 0.81 -0.36 -4.55
C MET A 33 2.28 0.03 -4.70
N ARG A 34 2.61 1.25 -4.28
CA ARG A 34 4.00 1.74 -4.21
C ARG A 34 4.42 1.82 -2.76
N ILE A 35 5.48 1.10 -2.41
CA ILE A 35 6.11 1.16 -1.10
C ILE A 35 7.30 2.10 -1.21
N PRO A 36 7.39 3.19 -0.41
CA PRO A 36 8.42 4.22 -0.52
C PRO A 36 9.74 3.78 0.12
N TYR A 37 10.17 2.56 -0.19
CA TYR A 37 11.41 1.95 0.29
C TYR A 37 12.05 1.18 -0.88
N PRO A 38 13.37 1.25 -1.05
CA PRO A 38 14.04 0.64 -2.19
C PRO A 38 14.12 -0.88 -2.12
N ASP A 39 14.23 -1.45 -0.91
CA ASP A 39 14.33 -2.89 -0.69
C ASP A 39 13.61 -3.32 0.60
N PRO A 40 12.27 -3.15 0.68
CA PRO A 40 11.51 -3.60 1.84
C PRO A 40 11.40 -5.13 1.83
N ASP A 41 11.49 -5.76 3.00
CA ASP A 41 11.09 -7.17 3.11
C ASP A 41 9.56 -7.23 3.11
N LEU A 42 8.99 -7.87 2.10
CA LEU A 42 7.55 -8.12 2.01
C LEU A 42 7.20 -9.32 2.89
N VAL A 43 6.76 -9.07 4.12
CA VAL A 43 6.59 -10.08 5.17
C VAL A 43 5.29 -10.87 4.98
N ASP A 44 4.17 -10.16 4.78
CA ASP A 44 2.86 -10.77 4.60
C ASP A 44 2.04 -9.94 3.61
N ILE A 45 1.51 -10.58 2.56
CA ILE A 45 0.63 -9.94 1.58
C ILE A 45 -0.62 -10.80 1.45
N ARG A 46 -1.78 -10.18 1.68
CA ARG A 46 -3.07 -10.87 1.66
C ARG A 46 -4.08 -10.15 0.78
N LEU A 47 -4.94 -10.94 0.17
CA LEU A 47 -6.16 -10.49 -0.48
C LEU A 47 -7.36 -11.09 0.25
N ASN A 48 -8.27 -10.26 0.75
CA ASN A 48 -9.44 -10.70 1.51
C ASN A 48 -9.07 -11.67 2.65
N GLY A 49 -7.93 -11.43 3.32
CA GLY A 49 -7.40 -12.26 4.41
C GLY A 49 -6.60 -13.50 3.98
N HIS A 50 -6.60 -13.86 2.69
CA HIS A 50 -5.86 -15.01 2.17
C HIS A 50 -4.43 -14.64 1.76
N LEU A 51 -3.46 -15.40 2.26
CA LEU A 51 -2.04 -15.23 1.93
C LEU A 51 -1.79 -15.42 0.42
N LEU A 52 -1.10 -14.47 -0.19
CA LEU A 52 -0.71 -14.52 -1.59
C LEU A 52 0.69 -15.13 -1.76
N LYS A 53 0.87 -15.84 -2.87
CA LYS A 53 2.18 -16.34 -3.31
C LYS A 53 2.73 -15.42 -4.40
N LYS A 54 4.06 -15.45 -4.60
CA LYS A 54 4.66 -14.80 -5.77
C LYS A 54 4.15 -15.48 -7.04
N SER A 55 3.47 -14.73 -7.89
CA SER A 55 2.89 -15.22 -9.14
C SER A 55 2.53 -14.05 -10.04
N ALA A 56 2.78 -14.20 -11.34
CA ALA A 56 2.40 -13.21 -12.34
C ALA A 56 0.91 -13.22 -12.68
N THR A 57 0.16 -14.27 -12.33
CA THR A 57 -1.22 -14.48 -12.79
C THR A 57 -2.24 -14.59 -11.66
N ASP A 58 -1.84 -15.18 -10.52
CA ASP A 58 -2.70 -15.40 -9.36
C ASP A 58 -1.88 -15.28 -8.07
N GLY A 59 -1.68 -14.05 -7.63
CA GLY A 59 -0.76 -13.73 -6.55
C GLY A 59 -0.16 -12.34 -6.70
N TYR A 60 1.13 -12.19 -6.39
CA TYR A 60 1.81 -10.91 -6.50
C TYR A 60 3.17 -10.97 -7.18
N LEU A 61 3.58 -9.85 -7.75
CA LEU A 61 4.95 -9.56 -8.17
C LEU A 61 5.44 -8.29 -7.47
N ALA A 62 6.75 -8.17 -7.29
CA ALA A 62 7.34 -6.96 -6.77
C ALA A 62 8.66 -6.63 -7.48
N TRP A 63 8.88 -5.34 -7.75
CA TRP A 63 10.10 -4.84 -8.38
C TRP A 63 10.37 -3.39 -7.96
N TYR A 64 11.62 -2.97 -8.02
CA TYR A 64 12.00 -1.58 -7.76
C TYR A 64 11.99 -0.77 -9.07
N ALA A 65 11.29 0.36 -9.08
CA ALA A 65 11.24 1.31 -10.19
C ALA A 65 10.85 2.69 -9.67
N ASP A 66 11.27 3.76 -10.35
CA ASP A 66 10.85 5.14 -10.09
C ASP A 66 10.99 5.63 -8.63
N GLY A 67 11.93 5.07 -7.87
CA GLY A 67 12.15 5.41 -6.46
C GLY A 67 11.26 4.66 -5.46
N PHE A 68 10.46 3.70 -5.92
CA PHE A 68 9.54 2.90 -5.10
C PHE A 68 9.72 1.41 -5.36
N THR A 69 9.40 0.59 -4.34
CA THR A 69 9.10 -0.82 -4.57
C THR A 69 7.64 -0.93 -5.01
N HIS A 70 7.42 -1.33 -6.25
CA HIS A 70 6.11 -1.63 -6.78
C HIS A 70 5.72 -3.04 -6.34
N VAL A 71 4.51 -3.17 -5.80
CA VAL A 71 3.88 -4.45 -5.50
C VAL A 71 2.61 -4.52 -6.33
N GLN A 72 2.56 -5.44 -7.28
CA GLN A 72 1.39 -5.69 -8.12
C GLN A 72 0.73 -6.99 -7.70
N ILE A 73 -0.56 -6.94 -7.39
CA ILE A 73 -1.39 -8.08 -7.06
C ILE A 73 -2.31 -8.35 -8.25
N ASN A 74 -2.31 -9.59 -8.73
CA ASN A 74 -3.09 -10.01 -9.88
C ASN A 74 -4.15 -11.01 -9.42
N VAL A 75 -5.41 -10.70 -9.75
CA VAL A 75 -6.57 -11.56 -9.51
C VAL A 75 -7.08 -12.04 -10.87
N PRO A 76 -7.08 -13.36 -11.11
CA PRO A 76 -7.47 -13.89 -12.40
C PRO A 76 -8.99 -13.80 -12.60
N PRO A 77 -9.47 -13.84 -13.86
CA PRO A 77 -10.88 -13.76 -14.22
C PRO A 77 -11.82 -14.64 -13.39
N GLU A 78 -11.40 -15.86 -13.08
CA GLU A 78 -12.21 -16.85 -12.38
C GLU A 78 -12.53 -16.39 -10.95
N LYS A 79 -11.62 -15.66 -10.31
CA LYS A 79 -11.80 -15.11 -8.96
C LYS A 79 -12.47 -13.75 -8.99
N SER A 80 -12.14 -12.90 -9.96
CA SER A 80 -12.67 -11.53 -10.01
C SER A 80 -14.16 -11.47 -10.31
N LYS A 81 -14.69 -12.43 -11.07
CA LYS A 81 -16.13 -12.53 -11.40
C LYS A 81 -17.04 -12.72 -10.18
N SER A 82 -16.50 -13.23 -9.08
CA SER A 82 -17.28 -13.56 -7.87
C SER A 82 -16.96 -12.67 -6.67
N SER A 83 -16.08 -11.66 -6.86
CA SER A 83 -15.60 -10.81 -5.78
C SER A 83 -16.02 -9.37 -6.01
N ASP A 84 -16.90 -8.88 -5.14
CA ASP A 84 -17.40 -7.49 -5.18
C ASP A 84 -16.53 -6.52 -4.38
N LEU A 85 -15.73 -7.06 -3.44
CA LEU A 85 -14.87 -6.28 -2.55
C LEU A 85 -13.46 -6.88 -2.49
N TYR A 86 -12.47 -5.98 -2.52
CA TYR A 86 -11.05 -6.32 -2.45
C TYR A 86 -10.39 -5.54 -1.32
N LEU A 87 -9.96 -6.27 -0.29
CA LEU A 87 -9.13 -5.76 0.81
C LEU A 87 -7.72 -6.31 0.67
N ILE A 88 -6.77 -5.42 0.41
CA ILE A 88 -5.35 -5.76 0.34
C ILE A 88 -4.71 -5.39 1.67
N THR A 89 -4.04 -6.37 2.29
CA THR A 89 -3.20 -6.15 3.47
C THR A 89 -1.75 -6.43 3.08
N CYS A 90 -0.86 -5.51 3.41
CA CYS A 90 0.58 -5.67 3.18
C CYS A 90 1.35 -5.26 4.43
N LEU A 91 2.00 -6.25 5.05
CA LEU A 91 3.00 -6.05 6.07
C LEU A 91 4.38 -6.08 5.42
N TYR A 92 5.17 -5.05 5.65
CA TYR A 92 6.54 -4.98 5.15
C TYR A 92 7.48 -4.41 6.22
N ASN A 93 8.73 -4.86 6.20
CA ASN A 93 9.81 -4.25 6.95
C ASN A 93 10.58 -3.30 6.04
N PRO A 94 10.62 -1.98 6.33
CA PRO A 94 11.31 -1.01 5.49
C PRO A 94 12.84 -1.12 5.49
N LYS A 95 13.44 -1.88 6.44
CA LYS A 95 14.90 -1.96 6.73
C LYS A 95 15.58 -0.64 7.11
N GLN A 96 14.87 0.48 7.03
CA GLN A 96 15.37 1.81 7.34
C GLN A 96 14.28 2.63 8.03
N THR A 97 14.67 3.44 9.01
CA THR A 97 13.78 4.40 9.67
C THR A 97 13.81 5.71 8.90
N ARG A 98 12.65 6.18 8.43
CA ARG A 98 12.53 7.53 7.85
C ARG A 98 12.10 8.52 8.91
N THR A 99 12.76 9.68 8.94
CA THR A 99 12.26 10.86 9.66
C THR A 99 11.39 11.67 8.71
N TYR A 100 10.14 11.90 9.08
CA TYR A 100 9.26 12.80 8.34
C TYR A 100 9.34 14.22 8.91
N GLY A 101 8.99 15.20 8.09
CA GLY A 101 8.91 16.60 8.49
C GLY A 101 10.21 17.37 8.28
N TRP A 102 10.12 18.67 8.54
CA TRP A 102 11.27 19.57 8.45
C TRP A 102 12.06 19.50 9.75
N LYS A 103 13.35 19.16 9.65
CA LYS A 103 14.29 19.33 10.77
C LYS A 103 14.83 20.76 10.70
N PRO A 104 14.60 21.62 11.72
CA PRO A 104 15.14 22.96 11.70
C PRO A 104 16.67 22.93 11.57
N PRO A 105 17.27 23.90 10.85
CA PRO A 105 18.72 24.06 10.84
C PRO A 105 19.26 24.14 12.27
N GLN A 106 20.48 23.63 12.45
CA GLN A 106 21.12 23.58 13.76
C GLN A 106 21.12 24.94 14.48
N SER A 107 21.34 26.03 13.74
CA SER A 107 21.31 27.40 14.25
C SER A 107 19.95 27.83 14.81
N VAL A 108 18.85 27.29 14.30
CA VAL A 108 17.50 27.53 14.84
C VAL A 108 17.32 26.75 16.13
N MET A 109 17.79 25.49 16.16
CA MET A 109 17.73 24.64 17.35
C MET A 109 18.55 25.21 18.51
N GLU A 110 19.70 25.83 18.24
CA GLU A 110 20.56 26.47 19.24
C GLU A 110 19.88 27.69 19.86
N ARG A 111 19.29 28.58 19.04
CA ARG A 111 18.56 29.77 19.53
C ARG A 111 17.39 29.41 20.46
N LEU A 112 16.69 28.30 20.18
CA LEU A 112 15.57 27.86 21.00
C LEU A 112 16.00 27.38 22.38
N LYS A 113 17.22 26.83 22.52
CA LYS A 113 17.75 26.37 23.82
C LYS A 113 18.18 27.51 24.72
N ASP A 114 18.63 28.63 24.14
CA ASP A 114 19.06 29.82 24.90
C ASP A 114 17.88 30.64 25.46
N THR A 115 16.63 30.23 25.17
CA THR A 115 15.40 30.92 25.61
C THR A 115 14.68 30.19 26.76
N GLU A 116 15.19 29.04 27.21
CA GLU A 116 14.77 28.33 28.43
C GLU A 116 15.65 28.70 29.64
#